data_AF-A0A960R0Y1-F1
#
_entry.id   AF-A0A960R0Y1-F1
#
_cell.length_a   1.000
_cell.length_b   1.000
_cell.length_c   1.000
_cell.angle_alpha   90.00
_cell.angle_beta   90.00
_cell.angle_gamma   90.00
#
_symmetry.space_group_name_H-M   'P 1'
#
loop_
_entity.id
_entity.type
_entity.pdbx_description
1 polymer ?
#
loop_
_entity_poly.entity_id
_entity_poly.type
_entity_poly.pdbx_seq_one_letter_code
_entity_poly.pdbx_strand_id
1 'polypeptide(L)'
;CALLTQPNLTLIGEEVAEKKLTLRQITASLADLIEKRGNKGKNYGVILIPEGIIEFIPEMKTLISELNGLLAEGKGQESLTKEAQETFHFLPKEIGEQLLLDRDPHGNVQVSHIQTEILLSTLVKEELKNRSSFKGKFSPVHHFFGYEGRAGLPTNFDATYCYTLGHIAALLIQGGHTGYMCAVNGLAKPAAEWEIFALPITSLMNIERRKGKDKPVIRKALVDLKGAPFKCFERQRIKWMEEDHYLYPGPIQFEGGGELTDLPPKSLIVTS
;
A
#
# COMPACT_ATOMS: atom_id res chain seq x y z
N CYS A 1 -7.50 -5.80 2.78
CA CYS A 1 -7.55 -6.86 1.74
C CYS A 1 -6.97 -8.19 2.22
N ALA A 2 -5.67 -8.28 2.55
CA ALA A 2 -5.05 -9.56 2.91
C ALA A 2 -5.78 -10.37 3.99
N LEU A 3 -6.18 -9.71 5.10
CA LEU A 3 -6.95 -10.36 6.18
C LEU A 3 -8.37 -10.83 5.77
N LEU A 4 -8.91 -10.29 4.67
CA LEU A 4 -10.25 -10.62 4.16
C LEU A 4 -10.23 -11.72 3.09
N THR A 5 -9.12 -11.88 2.37
CA THR A 5 -9.05 -12.78 1.20
C THR A 5 -7.97 -13.86 1.29
N GLN A 6 -7.02 -13.72 2.22
CA GLN A 6 -5.93 -14.68 2.45
C GLN A 6 -5.14 -15.03 1.16
N PRO A 7 -4.56 -14.02 0.47
CA PRO A 7 -3.74 -14.25 -0.71
C PRO A 7 -2.45 -14.99 -0.34
N ASN A 8 -1.78 -15.59 -1.32
CA ASN A 8 -0.54 -16.32 -1.06
C ASN A 8 0.60 -15.38 -0.65
N LEU A 9 0.59 -14.14 -1.12
CA LEU A 9 1.54 -13.13 -0.67
C LEU A 9 0.88 -11.77 -0.60
N THR A 10 1.31 -10.97 0.37
CA THR A 10 1.04 -9.53 0.42
C THR A 10 2.32 -8.83 0.82
N LEU A 11 2.75 -7.86 0.00
CA LEU A 11 3.86 -6.99 0.36
C LEU A 11 3.36 -5.89 1.31
N ILE A 12 4.14 -5.60 2.35
CA ILE A 12 3.88 -4.52 3.30
C ILE A 12 5.06 -3.55 3.20
N GLY A 13 4.80 -2.31 2.76
CA GLY A 13 5.86 -1.34 2.50
C GLY A 13 6.69 -1.04 3.74
N GLU A 14 6.03 -0.86 4.87
CA GLU A 14 6.68 -0.59 6.14
C GLU A 14 7.63 -1.73 6.55
N GLU A 15 7.25 -2.99 6.30
CA GLU A 15 8.11 -4.15 6.55
C GLU A 15 9.30 -4.21 5.58
N VAL A 16 9.07 -3.90 4.30
CA VAL A 16 10.13 -3.78 3.29
C VAL A 16 11.17 -2.74 3.71
N ALA A 17 10.72 -1.58 4.18
CA ALA A 17 11.60 -0.51 4.64
C ALA A 17 12.34 -0.88 5.93
N GLU A 18 11.64 -1.49 6.92
CA GLU A 18 12.25 -1.91 8.20
C GLU A 18 13.36 -2.96 7.97
N LYS A 19 13.09 -3.93 7.09
CA LYS A 19 14.05 -5.00 6.75
C LYS A 19 15.07 -4.59 5.70
N LYS A 20 14.97 -3.38 5.15
CA LYS A 20 15.81 -2.85 4.07
C LYS A 20 15.89 -3.80 2.87
N LEU A 21 14.75 -4.37 2.47
CA LEU A 21 14.73 -5.32 1.37
C LEU A 21 15.05 -4.62 0.05
N THR A 22 15.90 -5.24 -0.77
CA THR A 22 16.20 -4.77 -2.12
C THR A 22 15.15 -5.24 -3.13
N LEU A 23 15.05 -4.59 -4.28
CA LEU A 23 14.18 -5.01 -5.37
C LEU A 23 14.55 -6.42 -5.85
N ARG A 24 15.85 -6.74 -5.84
CA ARG A 24 16.36 -8.09 -6.15
C ARG A 24 15.89 -9.13 -5.13
N GLN A 25 15.95 -8.83 -3.83
CA GLN A 25 15.47 -9.74 -2.78
C GLN A 25 13.96 -9.97 -2.86
N ILE A 26 13.18 -8.91 -3.11
CA ILE A 26 11.73 -9.04 -3.32
C ILE A 26 11.44 -9.93 -4.52
N THR A 27 12.12 -9.69 -5.65
CA THR A 27 12.00 -10.49 -6.87
C THR A 27 12.34 -11.96 -6.62
N ALA A 28 13.46 -12.23 -5.95
CA ALA A 28 13.87 -13.60 -5.62
C ALA A 28 12.83 -14.30 -4.72
N SER A 29 12.30 -13.61 -3.71
CA SER A 29 11.28 -14.18 -2.81
C SER A 29 9.97 -14.52 -3.52
N LEU A 30 9.57 -13.71 -4.51
CA LEU A 30 8.42 -13.97 -5.36
C LEU A 30 8.66 -15.19 -6.26
N ALA A 31 9.84 -15.28 -6.87
CA ALA A 31 10.22 -16.45 -7.67
C ALA A 31 10.28 -17.73 -6.82
N ASP A 32 10.85 -17.66 -5.61
CA ASP A 32 10.89 -18.77 -4.64
C ASP A 32 9.48 -19.28 -4.32
N LEU A 33 8.54 -18.36 -4.06
CA LEU A 33 7.14 -18.68 -3.83
C LEU A 33 6.53 -19.43 -5.01
N ILE A 34 6.66 -18.89 -6.22
CA ILE A 34 6.08 -19.45 -7.45
C ILE A 34 6.65 -20.84 -7.70
N GLU A 35 7.96 -20.99 -7.58
CA GLU A 35 8.66 -22.27 -7.76
C GLU A 35 8.24 -23.31 -6.71
N LYS A 36 8.20 -22.91 -5.43
CA LYS A 36 7.81 -23.80 -4.33
C LYS A 36 6.37 -24.31 -4.49
N ARG A 37 5.46 -23.44 -4.93
CA ARG A 37 4.06 -23.82 -5.23
C ARG A 37 3.97 -24.68 -6.49
N GLY A 38 4.71 -24.34 -7.55
CA GLY A 38 4.79 -25.12 -8.78
C GLY A 38 5.28 -26.55 -8.55
N ASN A 39 6.28 -26.73 -7.68
CA ASN A 39 6.79 -28.05 -7.27
C ASN A 39 5.75 -28.89 -6.51
N LYS A 40 4.73 -28.26 -5.92
CA LYS A 40 3.56 -28.92 -5.32
C LYS A 40 2.39 -29.07 -6.30
N GLY A 41 2.60 -28.84 -7.59
CA GLY A 41 1.56 -28.87 -8.63
C GLY A 41 0.64 -27.65 -8.66
N LYS A 42 0.92 -26.62 -7.84
CA LYS A 42 0.10 -25.40 -7.73
C LYS A 42 0.67 -24.28 -8.60
N ASN A 43 0.40 -24.36 -9.91
CA ASN A 43 0.85 -23.35 -10.89
C ASN A 43 -0.03 -22.09 -10.92
N TYR A 44 -0.53 -21.67 -9.76
CA TYR A 44 -1.42 -20.52 -9.59
C TYR A 44 -1.24 -19.88 -8.21
N GLY A 45 -1.65 -18.62 -8.10
CA GLY A 45 -1.70 -17.90 -6.84
C GLY A 45 -2.11 -16.43 -7.02
N VAL A 46 -2.32 -15.76 -5.91
CA VAL A 46 -2.68 -14.33 -5.84
C VAL A 46 -1.66 -13.61 -4.97
N ILE A 47 -1.15 -12.49 -5.47
CA ILE A 47 -0.18 -11.62 -4.79
C ILE A 47 -0.79 -10.22 -4.71
N LEU A 48 -0.82 -9.65 -3.51
CA LEU A 48 -1.22 -8.26 -3.30
C LEU A 48 0.02 -7.36 -3.16
N ILE A 49 0.06 -6.30 -3.96
CA ILE A 49 1.15 -5.34 -4.01
C ILE A 49 0.55 -3.97 -3.74
N PRO A 50 1.00 -3.23 -2.71
CA PRO A 50 0.56 -1.85 -2.53
C PRO A 50 1.19 -0.97 -3.61
N GLU A 51 0.39 -0.06 -4.19
CA GLU A 51 0.81 0.84 -5.28
C GLU A 51 2.14 1.56 -4.97
N GLY A 52 2.27 2.09 -3.75
CA GLY A 52 3.45 2.85 -3.32
C GLY A 52 4.64 1.99 -2.85
N ILE A 53 4.67 0.67 -3.07
CA ILE A 53 5.71 -0.23 -2.51
C ILE A 53 7.14 0.22 -2.87
N ILE A 54 7.33 0.82 -4.05
CA ILE A 54 8.62 1.32 -4.52
C ILE A 54 9.19 2.45 -3.66
N GLU A 55 8.35 3.26 -3.01
CA GLU A 55 8.81 4.33 -2.09
C GLU A 55 9.42 3.76 -0.80
N PHE A 56 9.13 2.49 -0.50
CA PHE A 56 9.61 1.79 0.69
C PHE A 56 10.88 0.97 0.43
N ILE A 57 11.25 0.75 -0.83
CA ILE A 57 12.49 0.05 -1.20
C ILE A 57 13.65 1.07 -1.12
N PRO A 58 14.65 0.88 -0.24
CA PRO A 58 15.68 1.90 0.00
C PRO A 58 16.46 2.32 -1.25
N GLU A 59 16.91 1.37 -2.06
CA GLU A 59 17.69 1.63 -3.27
C GLU A 59 16.87 2.39 -4.34
N MET A 60 15.57 2.10 -4.45
CA MET A 60 14.66 2.84 -5.32
C MET A 60 14.46 4.27 -4.85
N LYS A 61 14.34 4.49 -3.53
CA LYS A 61 14.22 5.83 -2.96
C LYS A 61 15.46 6.68 -3.24
N THR A 62 16.65 6.09 -3.09
CA THR A 62 17.92 6.75 -3.43
C THR A 62 17.95 7.10 -4.92
N LEU A 63 17.66 6.13 -5.79
CA LEU A 63 17.61 6.34 -7.24
C LEU A 63 16.65 7.47 -7.62
N ILE A 64 15.41 7.46 -7.12
CA ILE A 64 14.40 8.49 -7.42
C ILE A 64 14.85 9.86 -6.91
N SER A 65 15.42 9.93 -5.72
CA SER A 65 15.92 11.18 -5.14
C SER A 65 17.08 11.76 -5.94
N GLU A 66 18.04 10.93 -6.36
CA GLU A 66 19.16 11.37 -7.19
C GLU A 66 18.70 11.82 -8.57
N LEU A 67 17.81 11.05 -9.22
CA LEU A 67 17.23 11.44 -10.50
C LEU A 67 16.55 12.81 -10.40
N ASN A 68 15.69 13.03 -9.41
CA ASN A 68 15.03 14.32 -9.19
C ASN A 68 16.02 15.49 -9.08
N GLY A 69 17.14 15.28 -8.37
CA GLY A 69 18.19 16.30 -8.24
C GLY A 69 18.94 16.55 -9.54
N LEU A 70 19.40 15.50 -10.20
CA LEU A 70 20.17 15.59 -11.45
C LEU A 70 19.37 16.23 -12.58
N LEU A 71 18.09 15.87 -12.69
CA LEU A 71 17.21 16.39 -13.72
C LEU A 71 16.89 17.88 -13.50
N ALA A 72 16.77 18.32 -12.25
CA ALA A 72 16.65 19.75 -11.94
C ALA A 72 17.90 20.55 -12.37
N GLU A 73 19.06 19.89 -12.45
CA GLU A 73 20.32 20.46 -12.92
C GLU A 73 20.58 20.23 -14.43
N GLY A 74 19.67 19.57 -15.16
CA GLY A 74 19.86 19.22 -16.57
C GLY A 74 20.91 18.13 -16.83
N LYS A 75 21.25 17.34 -15.81
CA LYS A 75 22.20 16.22 -15.89
C LYS A 75 21.46 14.90 -16.14
N GLY A 76 22.11 14.01 -16.88
CA GLY A 76 21.59 12.67 -17.17
C GLY A 76 21.96 11.62 -16.12
N GLN A 77 21.44 10.41 -16.31
CA GLN A 77 21.70 9.23 -15.47
C GLN A 77 23.20 8.87 -15.30
N GLU A 78 24.06 9.33 -16.21
CA GLU A 78 25.53 9.17 -16.15
C GLU A 78 26.12 9.70 -14.83
N SER A 79 25.44 10.67 -14.19
CA SER A 79 25.88 11.33 -12.96
C SER A 79 25.35 10.67 -11.68
N LEU A 80 24.60 9.57 -11.80
CA LEU A 80 24.13 8.80 -10.64
C LEU A 80 25.30 8.18 -9.87
N THR A 81 25.11 7.97 -8.56
CA THR A 81 26.04 7.17 -7.77
C THR A 81 26.10 5.74 -8.29
N LYS A 82 27.19 5.01 -7.98
CA LYS A 82 27.35 3.61 -8.44
C LYS A 82 26.18 2.73 -8.00
N GLU A 83 25.70 2.90 -6.78
CA GLU A 83 24.57 2.14 -6.22
C GLU A 83 23.25 2.47 -6.96
N ALA A 84 23.01 3.74 -7.27
CA ALA A 84 21.85 4.15 -8.05
C ALA A 84 21.96 3.66 -9.52
N GLN A 85 23.15 3.66 -10.12
CA GLN A 85 23.37 3.11 -11.47
C GLN A 85 23.11 1.59 -11.51
N GLU A 86 23.58 0.84 -10.52
CA GLU A 86 23.30 -0.60 -10.40
C GLU A 86 21.80 -0.88 -10.28
N THR A 87 21.10 -0.09 -9.47
CA THR A 87 19.64 -0.19 -9.34
C THR A 87 18.95 0.14 -10.66
N PHE A 88 19.36 1.22 -11.32
CA PHE A 88 18.78 1.64 -12.60
C PHE A 88 18.99 0.59 -13.70
N HIS A 89 20.18 -0.01 -13.79
CA HIS A 89 20.48 -1.08 -14.75
C HIS A 89 19.75 -2.39 -14.45
N PHE A 90 19.32 -2.60 -13.19
CA PHE A 90 18.52 -3.77 -12.84
C PHE A 90 17.05 -3.63 -13.28
N LEU A 91 16.56 -2.40 -13.48
CA LEU A 91 15.19 -2.18 -13.93
C LEU A 91 14.99 -2.65 -15.38
N PRO A 92 13.78 -3.11 -15.73
CA PRO A 92 13.39 -3.25 -17.13
C PRO A 92 13.54 -1.93 -17.86
N LYS A 93 14.02 -1.98 -19.11
CA LYS A 93 14.36 -0.80 -19.92
C LYS A 93 13.20 0.19 -20.00
N GLU A 94 11.99 -0.30 -20.21
CA GLU A 94 10.78 0.52 -20.33
C GLU A 94 10.49 1.31 -19.05
N ILE A 95 10.71 0.69 -17.88
CA ILE A 95 10.53 1.35 -16.57
C ILE A 95 11.64 2.37 -16.31
N GLY A 96 12.88 2.05 -16.68
CA GLY A 96 14.01 2.99 -16.63
C GLY A 96 13.75 4.23 -17.48
N GLU A 97 13.22 4.06 -18.69
CA GLU A 97 12.84 5.17 -19.57
C GLU A 97 11.69 6.01 -18.99
N GLN A 98 10.65 5.37 -18.44
CA GLN A 98 9.56 6.09 -17.75
C GLN A 98 10.08 6.96 -16.59
N LEU A 99 11.01 6.45 -15.78
CA LEU A 99 11.65 7.23 -14.71
C LEU A 99 12.39 8.46 -15.25
N LEU A 100 12.92 8.43 -16.47
CA LEU A 100 13.62 9.54 -17.11
C LEU A 100 12.70 10.56 -17.81
N LEU A 101 11.47 10.17 -18.15
CA LEU A 101 10.56 11.00 -18.96
C LEU A 101 9.39 11.59 -18.15
N ASP A 102 8.78 10.83 -17.24
CA ASP A 102 7.50 11.20 -16.64
C ASP A 102 7.65 12.14 -15.44
N ARG A 103 7.13 13.35 -15.56
CA ARG A 103 7.24 14.39 -14.53
C ARG A 103 5.88 14.89 -14.04
N ASP A 104 5.79 15.08 -12.74
CA ASP A 104 4.68 15.79 -12.12
C ASP A 104 4.74 17.31 -12.43
N PRO A 105 3.68 18.09 -12.15
CA PRO A 105 3.69 19.56 -12.33
C PRO A 105 4.76 20.32 -11.53
N HIS A 106 5.52 19.62 -10.69
CA HIS A 106 6.60 20.17 -9.87
C HIS A 106 7.99 19.71 -10.34
N GLY A 107 8.08 18.97 -11.45
CA GLY A 107 9.33 18.48 -12.03
C GLY A 107 9.90 17.23 -11.35
N ASN A 108 9.15 16.55 -10.48
CA ASN A 108 9.60 15.31 -9.85
C ASN A 108 9.17 14.09 -10.68
N VAL A 109 9.92 13.00 -10.56
CA VAL A 109 9.55 11.67 -11.05
C VAL A 109 8.16 11.29 -10.56
N GLN A 110 7.28 10.91 -11.48
CA GLN A 110 5.91 10.53 -11.15
C GLN A 110 5.81 9.07 -10.70
N VAL A 111 6.16 8.83 -9.44
CA VAL A 111 6.21 7.49 -8.82
C VAL A 111 4.86 6.75 -8.89
N SER A 112 3.74 7.47 -8.79
CA SER A 112 2.39 6.89 -8.84
C SER A 112 1.99 6.30 -10.20
N HIS A 113 2.71 6.60 -11.28
CA HIS A 113 2.44 6.03 -12.60
C HIS A 113 3.23 4.75 -12.87
N ILE A 114 4.16 4.40 -11.97
CA ILE A 114 4.96 3.19 -12.13
C ILE A 114 4.06 1.99 -11.85
N GLN A 115 3.81 1.22 -12.91
CA GLN A 115 3.04 -0.02 -12.88
C GLN A 115 3.85 -1.10 -12.16
N THR A 116 3.83 -1.06 -10.83
CA THR A 116 4.73 -1.85 -9.99
C THR A 116 4.48 -3.36 -10.12
N GLU A 117 3.24 -3.76 -10.38
CA GLU A 117 2.87 -5.14 -10.70
C GLU A 117 3.52 -5.63 -12.01
N ILE A 118 3.65 -4.76 -13.02
CA ILE A 118 4.32 -5.08 -14.28
C ILE A 118 5.83 -5.13 -14.07
N LEU A 119 6.40 -4.17 -13.35
CA LEU A 119 7.82 -4.16 -12.96
C LEU A 119 8.21 -5.48 -12.27
N LEU A 120 7.52 -5.82 -11.18
CA LEU A 120 7.84 -7.02 -10.40
C LEU A 120 7.64 -8.29 -11.21
N SER A 121 6.56 -8.40 -12.00
CA SER A 121 6.33 -9.59 -12.81
C SER A 121 7.36 -9.77 -13.93
N THR A 122 7.86 -8.68 -14.51
CA THR A 122 8.91 -8.71 -15.54
C THR A 122 10.21 -9.21 -14.93
N LEU A 123 10.59 -8.66 -13.76
CA LEU A 123 11.78 -9.09 -13.03
C LEU A 123 11.67 -10.56 -12.58
N VAL A 124 10.52 -10.97 -12.05
CA VAL A 124 10.27 -12.36 -11.64
C VAL A 124 10.34 -13.31 -12.83
N LYS A 125 9.84 -12.90 -14.00
CA LYS A 125 9.92 -13.70 -15.22
C LYS A 125 11.36 -13.94 -15.65
N GLU A 126 12.21 -12.91 -15.62
CA GLU A 126 13.64 -13.06 -15.93
C GLU A 126 14.36 -13.90 -14.87
N GLU A 127 14.08 -13.68 -13.59
CA GLU A 127 14.61 -14.49 -12.48
C GLU A 127 14.26 -15.99 -12.65
N LEU A 128 12.99 -16.31 -12.95
CA LEU A 128 12.54 -17.69 -13.15
C LEU A 128 13.18 -18.35 -14.38
N LYS A 129 13.47 -17.61 -15.46
CA LYS A 129 14.19 -18.14 -16.62
C LYS A 129 15.62 -18.55 -16.29
N ASN A 130 16.26 -17.84 -15.36
CA ASN A 130 17.64 -18.11 -14.94
C ASN A 130 17.73 -19.28 -13.95
N ARG A 131 16.59 -19.80 -13.45
CA ARG A 131 16.53 -20.93 -12.54
C ARG A 131 16.34 -22.24 -13.28
N SER A 132 17.36 -23.08 -13.29
CA SER A 132 17.30 -24.42 -13.87
C SER A 132 16.31 -25.36 -13.16
N SER A 133 15.97 -25.07 -11.91
CA SER A 133 15.02 -25.82 -11.09
C SER A 133 13.55 -25.51 -11.42
N PHE A 134 13.27 -24.36 -12.06
CA PHE A 134 11.91 -24.00 -12.43
C PHE A 134 11.50 -24.67 -13.75
N LYS A 135 10.54 -25.59 -13.66
CA LYS A 135 9.99 -26.34 -14.82
C LYS A 135 8.59 -25.89 -15.23
N GLY A 136 8.03 -24.92 -14.51
CA GLY A 136 6.67 -24.42 -14.72
C GLY A 136 6.58 -23.41 -15.86
N LYS A 137 5.34 -23.01 -16.18
CA LYS A 137 5.06 -21.86 -17.05
C LYS A 137 4.59 -20.70 -16.17
N PHE A 138 5.28 -19.57 -16.22
CA PHE A 138 4.85 -18.35 -15.56
C PHE A 138 4.02 -17.49 -16.54
N SER A 139 2.78 -17.18 -16.18
CA SER A 139 1.84 -16.40 -17.01
C SER A 139 1.08 -15.44 -16.10
N PRO A 140 1.69 -14.29 -15.74
CA PRO A 140 1.07 -13.35 -14.82
C PRO A 140 -0.13 -12.65 -15.47
N VAL A 141 -1.12 -12.32 -14.65
CA VAL A 141 -2.25 -11.46 -15.00
C VAL A 141 -2.23 -10.28 -14.03
N HIS A 142 -2.31 -9.07 -14.57
CA HIS A 142 -2.21 -7.84 -13.81
C HIS A 142 -3.58 -7.23 -13.58
N HIS A 143 -3.82 -6.78 -12.36
CA HIS A 143 -5.00 -6.03 -11.99
C HIS A 143 -4.59 -4.85 -11.12
N PHE A 144 -5.15 -3.68 -11.40
CA PHE A 144 -4.93 -2.47 -10.63
C PHE A 144 -6.29 -1.94 -10.18
N PHE A 145 -6.65 -2.25 -8.93
CA PHE A 145 -7.93 -1.85 -8.33
C PHE A 145 -7.71 -0.57 -7.50
N GLY A 146 -8.36 0.52 -7.90
CA GLY A 146 -8.25 1.83 -7.26
C GLY A 146 -9.46 2.70 -7.53
N TYR A 147 -9.56 3.26 -8.74
CA TYR A 147 -10.59 4.24 -9.12
C TYR A 147 -12.02 3.73 -8.88
N GLU A 148 -12.29 2.48 -9.22
CA GLU A 148 -13.60 1.82 -9.08
C GLU A 148 -14.06 1.72 -7.62
N GLY A 149 -13.14 1.75 -6.65
CA GLY A 149 -13.47 1.70 -5.23
C GLY A 149 -13.71 3.07 -4.59
N ARG A 150 -13.36 4.17 -5.26
CA ARG A 150 -13.37 5.52 -4.65
C ARG A 150 -14.71 6.25 -4.75
N ALA A 151 -15.54 5.87 -5.72
CA ALA A 151 -16.83 6.52 -6.00
C ALA A 151 -18.01 5.52 -6.02
N GLY A 152 -17.85 4.37 -5.35
CA GLY A 152 -18.93 3.41 -5.14
C GLY A 152 -19.91 3.84 -4.06
N LEU A 153 -21.00 3.09 -3.89
CA LEU A 153 -21.91 3.27 -2.76
C LEU A 153 -21.17 3.00 -1.44
N PRO A 154 -21.24 3.91 -0.44
CA PRO A 154 -20.59 3.70 0.85
C PRO A 154 -21.25 2.54 1.59
N THR A 155 -20.49 1.78 2.38
CA THR A 155 -21.05 0.78 3.29
C THR A 155 -22.00 1.44 4.31
N ASN A 156 -22.89 0.69 4.97
CA ASN A 156 -23.72 1.26 6.04
C ASN A 156 -22.85 1.85 7.17
N PHE A 157 -21.71 1.21 7.45
CA PHE A 157 -20.70 1.73 8.37
C PHE A 157 -20.21 3.13 7.94
N ASP A 158 -19.72 3.27 6.70
CA ASP A 158 -19.21 4.55 6.19
C ASP A 158 -20.31 5.61 6.06
N ALA A 159 -21.52 5.21 5.68
CA ALA A 159 -22.67 6.12 5.60
C ALA A 159 -23.01 6.69 6.98
N THR A 160 -23.07 5.83 8.00
CA THR A 160 -23.36 6.23 9.39
C THR A 160 -22.22 7.07 9.96
N TYR A 161 -20.97 6.66 9.73
CA TYR A 161 -19.79 7.38 10.18
C TYR A 161 -19.68 8.77 9.57
N CYS A 162 -19.79 8.88 8.24
CA CYS A 162 -19.72 10.17 7.54
C CYS A 162 -20.88 11.09 7.91
N TYR A 163 -22.10 10.56 8.08
CA TYR A 163 -23.23 11.35 8.55
C TYR A 163 -22.98 11.92 9.95
N THR A 164 -22.46 11.08 10.86
CA THR A 164 -22.11 11.48 12.22
C THR A 164 -21.06 12.58 12.23
N LEU A 165 -19.99 12.46 11.42
CA LEU A 165 -18.97 13.50 11.27
C LEU A 165 -19.56 14.84 10.80
N GLY A 166 -20.46 14.82 9.81
CA GLY A 166 -21.14 16.02 9.33
C GLY A 166 -22.00 16.68 10.41
N HIS A 167 -22.67 15.87 11.24
CA HIS A 167 -23.47 16.37 12.36
C HIS A 167 -22.60 17.03 13.44
N ILE A 168 -21.46 16.41 13.80
CA ILE A 168 -20.49 16.99 14.73
C ILE A 168 -19.98 18.34 14.20
N ALA A 169 -19.68 18.44 12.89
CA ALA A 169 -19.22 19.68 12.29
C ALA A 169 -20.26 20.81 12.41
N ALA A 170 -21.54 20.51 12.19
CA ALA A 170 -22.63 21.47 12.35
C ALA A 170 -22.73 21.98 13.80
N LEU A 171 -22.63 21.08 14.78
CA LEU A 171 -22.61 21.43 16.20
C LEU A 171 -21.41 22.32 16.58
N LEU A 172 -20.23 22.02 16.05
CA LEU A 172 -19.04 22.84 16.26
C LEU A 172 -19.19 24.26 15.70
N ILE A 173 -19.75 24.39 14.49
CA ILE A 173 -20.02 25.69 13.86
C ILE A 173 -21.05 26.47 14.69
N GLN A 174 -22.14 25.82 15.12
CA GLN A 174 -23.16 26.44 15.96
C GLN A 174 -22.57 26.92 17.30
N GLY A 175 -21.62 26.17 17.87
CA GLY A 175 -20.89 26.54 19.07
C GLY A 175 -19.79 27.61 18.86
N GLY A 176 -19.58 28.09 17.64
CA GLY A 176 -18.56 29.09 17.32
C GLY A 176 -17.12 28.57 17.36
N HIS A 177 -16.91 27.26 17.20
CA HIS A 177 -15.58 26.64 17.22
C HIS A 177 -14.93 26.61 15.82
N THR A 178 -13.61 26.77 15.77
CA THR A 178 -12.81 26.68 14.53
C THR A 178 -11.47 25.98 14.79
N GLY A 179 -10.87 25.38 13.74
CA GLY A 179 -9.58 24.69 13.84
C GLY A 179 -9.64 23.30 14.46
N TYR A 180 -10.83 22.67 14.51
CA TYR A 180 -11.04 21.33 15.04
C TYR A 180 -11.34 20.31 13.93
N MET A 181 -10.88 19.08 14.13
CA MET A 181 -11.23 17.89 13.36
C MET A 181 -12.35 17.14 14.10
N CYS A 182 -13.43 16.84 13.38
CA CYS A 182 -14.50 15.97 13.91
C CYS A 182 -13.97 14.54 14.01
N ALA A 183 -14.23 13.89 15.14
CA ALA A 183 -13.76 12.53 15.39
C ALA A 183 -14.82 11.70 16.11
N VAL A 184 -14.78 10.39 15.89
CA VAL A 184 -15.64 9.41 16.56
C VAL A 184 -14.76 8.28 17.08
N ASN A 185 -14.94 7.92 18.35
CA ASN A 185 -14.27 6.78 18.97
C ASN A 185 -15.24 5.61 19.15
N GLY A 186 -14.71 4.42 19.41
CA GLY A 186 -15.52 3.22 19.61
C GLY A 186 -16.14 2.68 18.33
N LEU A 187 -15.55 2.97 17.17
CA LEU A 187 -16.07 2.58 15.84
C LEU A 187 -16.26 1.07 15.64
N ALA A 188 -15.66 0.22 16.49
CA ALA A 188 -15.89 -1.23 16.45
C ALA A 188 -17.20 -1.66 17.14
N LYS A 189 -17.81 -0.77 17.95
CA LYS A 189 -19.08 -0.99 18.65
C LYS A 189 -20.26 -0.58 17.77
N PRO A 190 -21.50 -0.98 18.12
CA PRO A 190 -22.71 -0.45 17.48
C PRO A 190 -22.73 1.08 17.47
N ALA A 191 -23.29 1.67 16.42
CA ALA A 191 -23.27 3.13 16.23
C ALA A 191 -23.91 3.93 17.38
N ALA A 192 -24.88 3.34 18.09
CA ALA A 192 -25.50 3.95 19.26
C ALA A 192 -24.54 4.13 20.46
N GLU A 193 -23.41 3.42 20.48
CA GLU A 193 -22.39 3.48 21.53
C GLU A 193 -21.16 4.30 21.11
N TRP A 194 -21.20 4.95 19.95
CA TRP A 194 -20.11 5.78 19.49
C TRP A 194 -19.98 7.05 20.32
N GLU A 195 -18.73 7.38 20.65
CA GLU A 195 -18.40 8.59 21.38
C GLU A 195 -17.90 9.65 20.39
N ILE A 196 -18.45 10.86 20.46
CA ILE A 196 -18.10 11.96 19.56
C ILE A 196 -17.07 12.90 20.20
N PHE A 197 -16.12 13.38 19.40
CA PHE A 197 -15.04 14.26 19.83
C PHE A 197 -14.76 15.36 18.81
N ALA A 198 -14.06 16.40 19.28
CA ALA A 198 -13.45 17.41 18.44
C ALA A 198 -11.98 17.57 18.84
N LEU A 199 -11.06 17.34 17.90
CA LEU A 199 -9.62 17.38 18.14
C LEU A 199 -9.02 18.64 17.52
N PRO A 200 -8.26 19.49 18.25
CA PRO A 200 -7.55 20.60 17.66
C PRO A 200 -6.59 20.10 16.57
N ILE A 201 -6.70 20.61 15.33
CA ILE A 201 -5.90 20.10 14.19
C ILE A 201 -4.39 20.22 14.47
N THR A 202 -3.99 21.26 15.19
CA THR A 202 -2.59 21.51 15.56
C THR A 202 -1.98 20.41 16.41
N SER A 203 -2.76 19.66 17.20
CA SER A 203 -2.23 18.53 18.00
C SER A 203 -1.81 17.33 17.15
N LEU A 204 -2.21 17.30 15.88
CA LEU A 204 -1.85 16.26 14.91
C LEU A 204 -0.69 16.68 14.00
N MET A 205 -0.20 17.91 14.13
CA MET A 205 0.82 18.47 13.24
C MET A 205 2.24 18.25 13.77
N ASN A 206 3.17 18.06 12.84
CA ASN A 206 4.61 18.12 13.06
C ASN A 206 5.26 19.05 12.02
N ILE A 207 6.54 19.38 12.22
CA ILE A 207 7.32 20.13 11.23
C ILE A 207 8.05 19.16 10.30
N GLU A 208 7.87 19.34 8.98
CA GLU A 208 8.64 18.64 7.95
C GLU A 208 9.32 19.64 7.01
N ARG A 209 10.56 19.33 6.59
CA ARG A 209 11.28 20.11 5.57
C ARG A 209 10.78 19.71 4.18
N ARG A 210 10.09 20.62 3.48
CA ARG A 210 9.63 20.41 2.09
C ARG A 210 10.16 21.50 1.19
N LYS A 211 10.86 21.14 0.10
CA LYS A 211 11.51 22.08 -0.84
C LYS A 211 12.40 23.10 -0.10
N GLY A 212 13.18 22.63 0.87
CA GLY A 212 14.10 23.48 1.64
C GLY A 212 13.42 24.48 2.58
N LYS A 213 12.13 24.31 2.92
CA LYS A 213 11.42 25.14 3.90
C LYS A 213 10.70 24.27 4.93
N ASP A 214 10.69 24.72 6.17
CA ASP A 214 9.96 24.05 7.25
C ASP A 214 8.47 24.36 7.10
N LYS A 215 7.65 23.31 7.05
CA LYS A 215 6.20 23.43 6.92
C LYS A 215 5.50 22.57 7.98
N PRO A 216 4.45 23.10 8.64
CA PRO A 216 3.63 22.30 9.52
C PRO A 216 2.73 21.39 8.67
N VAL A 217 2.73 20.10 8.97
CA VAL A 217 1.99 19.07 8.23
C VAL A 217 1.46 18.01 9.19
N ILE A 218 0.41 17.30 8.79
CA ILE A 218 -0.06 16.12 9.53
C ILE A 218 0.72 14.92 9.05
N ARG A 219 1.35 14.19 9.98
CA ARG A 219 2.11 12.98 9.68
C ARG A 219 1.19 11.90 9.13
N LYS A 220 1.60 11.24 8.05
CA LYS A 220 0.92 10.03 7.56
C LYS A 220 1.03 8.93 8.62
N ALA A 221 -0.12 8.37 9.02
CA ALA A 221 -0.16 7.14 9.82
C ALA A 221 0.06 5.94 8.89
N LEU A 222 1.17 5.24 9.08
CA LEU A 222 1.57 4.06 8.32
C LEU A 222 1.20 2.79 9.09
N VAL A 223 1.34 1.62 8.46
CA VAL A 223 1.09 0.33 9.14
C VAL A 223 2.05 0.17 10.33
N ASP A 224 1.49 -0.05 11.52
CA ASP A 224 2.27 -0.40 12.69
C ASP A 224 2.62 -1.90 12.67
N LEU A 225 3.90 -2.22 12.47
CA LEU A 225 4.43 -3.59 12.44
C LEU A 225 4.38 -4.29 13.81
N LYS A 226 4.13 -3.55 14.89
CA LYS A 226 3.86 -4.12 16.22
C LYS A 226 2.37 -4.20 16.53
N GLY A 227 1.54 -3.54 15.71
CA GLY A 227 0.10 -3.47 15.88
C GLY A 227 -0.60 -4.81 15.63
N ALA A 228 -1.77 -4.97 16.25
CA ALA A 228 -2.56 -6.20 16.19
C ALA A 228 -2.91 -6.63 14.75
N PRO A 229 -3.29 -5.74 13.80
CA PRO A 229 -3.59 -6.14 12.43
C PRO A 229 -2.39 -6.79 11.72
N PHE A 230 -1.20 -6.18 11.83
CA PHE A 230 0.00 -6.74 11.22
C PHE A 230 0.39 -8.05 11.89
N LYS A 231 0.34 -8.13 13.23
CA LYS A 231 0.63 -9.39 13.95
C LYS A 231 -0.35 -10.51 13.61
N CYS A 232 -1.61 -10.20 13.35
CA CYS A 232 -2.58 -11.18 12.87
C CYS A 232 -2.22 -11.70 11.48
N PHE A 233 -1.87 -10.80 10.56
CA PHE A 233 -1.38 -11.16 9.22
C PHE A 233 -0.08 -11.99 9.29
N GLU A 234 0.91 -11.54 10.05
CA GLU A 234 2.23 -12.15 10.19
C GLU A 234 2.15 -13.61 10.67
N ARG A 235 1.24 -13.91 11.62
CA ARG A 235 1.07 -15.28 12.13
C ARG A 235 0.55 -16.25 11.07
N GLN A 236 -0.20 -15.78 10.08
CA GLN A 236 -0.89 -16.63 9.12
C GLN A 236 -0.21 -16.66 7.73
N ARG A 237 0.57 -15.64 7.38
CA ARG A 237 1.11 -15.46 6.02
C ARG A 237 1.90 -16.65 5.48
N ILE A 238 2.68 -17.34 6.33
CA ILE A 238 3.47 -18.52 5.90
C ILE A 238 2.56 -19.67 5.50
N LYS A 239 1.46 -19.86 6.24
CA LYS A 239 0.44 -20.86 5.90
C LYS A 239 -0.26 -20.50 4.58
N TRP A 240 -0.68 -19.25 4.42
CA TRP A 240 -1.36 -18.77 3.20
C TRP A 240 -0.47 -18.83 1.95
N MET A 241 0.84 -18.68 2.14
CA MET A 241 1.83 -18.76 1.08
C MET A 241 1.87 -20.14 0.41
N GLU A 242 1.81 -21.21 1.20
CA GLU A 242 1.98 -22.57 0.68
C GLU A 242 0.66 -23.32 0.43
N GLU A 243 -0.35 -23.03 1.26
CA GLU A 243 -1.66 -23.67 1.22
C GLU A 243 -2.69 -22.76 0.52
N ASP A 244 -3.88 -23.28 0.24
CA ASP A 244 -4.96 -22.50 -0.37
C ASP A 244 -6.06 -22.30 0.68
N HIS A 245 -6.01 -21.16 1.37
CA HIS A 245 -6.99 -20.75 2.40
C HIS A 245 -7.80 -19.52 1.95
N TYR A 246 -8.01 -19.35 0.65
CA TYR A 246 -8.69 -18.17 0.14
C TYR A 246 -10.06 -18.00 0.78
N LEU A 247 -10.34 -16.75 1.16
CA LEU A 247 -11.68 -16.34 1.57
C LEU A 247 -12.33 -15.55 0.45
N TYR A 248 -13.63 -15.74 0.31
CA TYR A 248 -14.44 -15.17 -0.77
C TYR A 248 -15.45 -14.18 -0.16
N PRO A 249 -15.02 -12.97 0.23
CA PRO A 249 -15.97 -11.96 0.67
C PRO A 249 -16.95 -11.64 -0.46
N GLY A 250 -18.25 -11.61 -0.14
CA GLY A 250 -19.29 -11.24 -1.08
C GLY A 250 -19.36 -9.74 -1.35
N PRO A 251 -20.27 -9.30 -2.24
CA PRO A 251 -20.56 -7.89 -2.45
C PRO A 251 -21.09 -7.23 -1.16
N ILE A 252 -20.93 -5.91 -1.06
CA ILE A 252 -21.53 -5.10 0.01
C ILE A 252 -23.04 -5.34 0.01
N GLN A 253 -23.59 -5.63 1.19
CA GLN A 253 -25.03 -5.80 1.40
C GLN A 253 -25.58 -4.58 2.14
N PHE A 254 -26.73 -4.08 1.67
CA PHE A 254 -27.43 -2.92 2.25
C PHE A 254 -28.70 -3.31 3.00
N GLU A 255 -29.17 -4.54 2.79
CA GLU A 255 -30.38 -5.11 3.38
C GLU A 255 -30.03 -6.43 4.06
N GLY A 256 -30.73 -6.74 5.17
CA GLY A 256 -30.50 -7.94 5.96
C GLY A 256 -30.18 -7.64 7.42
N GLY A 257 -29.60 -8.64 8.11
CA GLY A 257 -29.16 -8.48 9.50
C GLY A 257 -27.92 -7.60 9.62
N GLY A 258 -27.81 -6.85 10.72
CA GLY A 258 -26.71 -5.91 10.97
C GLY A 258 -25.34 -6.58 11.03
N GLU A 259 -25.28 -7.87 11.37
CA GLU A 259 -24.08 -8.70 11.32
C GLU A 259 -23.50 -8.88 9.91
N LEU A 260 -24.29 -8.55 8.87
CA LEU A 260 -23.89 -8.61 7.46
C LEU A 260 -23.70 -7.20 6.88
N THR A 261 -24.61 -6.27 7.20
CA THR A 261 -24.65 -4.94 6.57
C THR A 261 -23.77 -3.91 7.27
N ASP A 262 -23.55 -4.05 8.58
CA ASP A 262 -22.98 -2.99 9.43
C ASP A 262 -21.58 -3.36 9.97
N LEU A 263 -20.93 -4.38 9.40
CA LEU A 263 -19.60 -4.80 9.82
C LEU A 263 -18.55 -3.70 9.60
N PRO A 264 -17.78 -3.33 10.63
CA PRO A 264 -16.67 -2.43 10.46
C PRO A 264 -15.51 -3.08 9.68
N PRO A 265 -14.55 -2.28 9.17
CA PRO A 265 -13.37 -2.80 8.51
C PRO A 265 -12.61 -3.81 9.37
N LYS A 266 -12.13 -4.90 8.76
CA LYS A 266 -11.44 -5.98 9.49
C LYS A 266 -10.23 -5.50 10.30
N SER A 267 -9.51 -4.49 9.81
CA SER A 267 -8.40 -3.86 10.53
C SER A 267 -8.86 -3.20 11.83
N LEU A 268 -10.03 -2.56 11.83
CA LEU A 268 -10.62 -1.95 13.01
C LEU A 268 -11.02 -3.01 14.04
N ILE A 269 -11.73 -4.07 13.60
CA ILE A 269 -12.13 -5.22 14.45
C ILE A 269 -10.93 -5.86 15.16
N VAL A 270 -9.80 -6.00 14.45
CA VAL A 270 -8.59 -6.62 15.01
C VAL A 270 -7.81 -5.66 15.92
N THR A 271 -8.05 -4.34 15.81
CA THR A 271 -7.36 -3.32 16.60
C THR A 271 -8.07 -3.04 17.93
N SER A 272 -9.40 -3.05 17.92
CA SER A 272 -10.28 -2.91 19.10
C SER A 272 -10.25 -4.14 19.99
#